data_AF-A0A7M2GKH8-F1
#
_entry.id   AF-A0A7M2GKH8-F1
#
_cell.length_a   1.000
_cell.length_b   1.000
_cell.length_c   1.000
_cell.angle_alpha   90.00
_cell.angle_beta   90.00
_cell.angle_gamma   90.00
#
_symmetry.space_group_name_H-M   'P 1'
#
loop_
_entity.id
_entity.type
_entity.pdbx_description
1 polymer ?
#
loop_
_entity_poly.entity_id
_entity_poly.type
_entity_poly.pdbx_seq_one_letter_code
_entity_poly.pdbx_strand_id
1 'polypeptide(L)'
;MCLPGEPVELRREPKNPADSRAIGVYSARGIQIGYIPADYAQWLGGQLQTVRAIFQSAETWGAAIRVTFDGSEPVLPVEKPAERQVPAPDPDGYGDDDWLPREPEDDFGGI
;
A
#
# COMPACT_ATOMS: atom_id res chain seq x y z
N MET A 1 -6.37 8.22 -12.53
CA MET A 1 -5.40 7.64 -11.57
C MET A 1 -5.07 8.72 -10.55
N CYS A 2 -5.12 8.42 -9.25
CA CYS A 2 -4.85 9.38 -8.16
C CYS A 2 -3.37 9.37 -7.79
N LEU A 3 -2.81 10.53 -7.46
CA LEU A 3 -1.46 10.69 -6.95
C LEU A 3 -1.48 10.82 -5.41
N PRO A 4 -0.44 10.33 -4.72
CA PRO A 4 -0.29 10.54 -3.28
C PRO A 4 -0.42 12.04 -2.93
N GLY A 5 -1.25 12.33 -1.94
CA GLY A 5 -1.53 13.68 -1.47
C GLY A 5 -2.67 14.38 -2.21
N GLU A 6 -3.20 13.82 -3.31
CA GLU A 6 -4.38 14.39 -3.96
C GLU A 6 -5.61 14.25 -3.04
N PRO A 7 -6.47 15.29 -2.98
CA PRO A 7 -7.68 15.23 -2.19
C PRO A 7 -8.63 14.16 -2.73
N VAL A 8 -9.31 13.48 -1.83
CA VAL A 8 -10.38 12.53 -2.14
C VAL A 8 -11.67 12.94 -1.47
N GLU A 9 -12.77 12.73 -2.17
CA GLU A 9 -14.10 13.08 -1.73
C GLU A 9 -14.83 11.82 -1.24
N LEU A 10 -15.44 11.91 -0.06
CA LEU A 10 -16.25 10.85 0.52
C LEU A 10 -17.72 11.19 0.33
N ARG A 11 -18.45 10.34 -0.41
CA ARG A 11 -19.87 10.55 -0.71
C ARG A 11 -20.71 9.40 -0.18
N ARG A 12 -21.78 9.74 0.56
CA ARG A 12 -22.80 8.77 0.96
C ARG A 12 -23.64 8.34 -0.24
N GLU A 13 -23.91 7.04 -0.32
CA GLU A 13 -24.75 6.45 -1.35
C GLU A 13 -25.95 5.73 -0.71
N PRO A 14 -26.97 6.48 -0.22
CA PRO A 14 -28.12 5.90 0.49
C PRO A 14 -29.01 5.00 -0.37
N LYS A 15 -28.85 5.09 -1.70
CA LYS A 15 -29.57 4.29 -2.68
C LYS A 15 -28.76 3.08 -3.16
N ASN A 16 -27.60 2.82 -2.57
CA ASN A 16 -26.79 1.67 -2.93
C ASN A 16 -27.57 0.38 -2.58
N PRO A 17 -27.73 -0.56 -3.55
CA PRO A 17 -28.55 -1.75 -3.36
C PRO A 17 -27.97 -2.76 -2.36
N ALA A 18 -26.65 -2.73 -2.12
CA ALA A 18 -25.97 -3.62 -1.18
C ALA A 18 -25.99 -3.06 0.24
N ASP A 19 -25.74 -1.76 0.41
CA ASP A 19 -25.73 -1.10 1.72
C ASP A 19 -26.14 0.37 1.63
N SER A 20 -27.28 0.72 2.25
CA SER A 20 -27.75 2.11 2.40
C SER A 20 -26.78 3.05 3.17
N ARG A 21 -25.77 2.51 3.85
CA ARG A 21 -24.73 3.28 4.54
C ARG A 21 -23.44 3.39 3.75
N ALA A 22 -23.38 2.83 2.53
CA ALA A 22 -22.19 2.85 1.70
C ALA A 22 -21.65 4.27 1.53
N ILE A 23 -20.33 4.40 1.64
CA ILE A 23 -19.60 5.65 1.37
C ILE A 23 -18.62 5.35 0.24
N GLY A 24 -18.88 5.94 -0.93
CA GLY A 24 -17.98 5.90 -2.07
C GLY A 24 -16.82 6.88 -1.89
N VAL A 25 -15.64 6.46 -2.36
CA VAL A 25 -14.42 7.26 -2.37
C VAL A 25 -14.17 7.72 -3.80
N TYR A 26 -14.08 9.02 -4.00
CA TYR A 26 -13.91 9.65 -5.30
C TYR A 26 -12.61 10.47 -5.33
N SER A 27 -11.90 10.41 -6.45
CA SER A 27 -10.78 11.31 -6.72
C SER A 27 -11.24 12.76 -6.86
N ALA A 28 -10.30 13.71 -6.77
CA ALA A 28 -10.51 15.12 -7.11
C ALA A 28 -11.13 15.35 -8.50
N ARG A 29 -11.04 14.36 -9.39
CA ARG A 29 -11.56 14.39 -10.76
C ARG A 29 -12.96 13.77 -10.88
N GLY A 30 -13.59 13.40 -9.77
CA GLY A 30 -14.91 12.77 -9.73
C GLY A 30 -14.94 11.30 -10.12
N ILE A 31 -13.78 10.67 -10.33
CA ILE A 31 -13.67 9.24 -10.63
C ILE A 31 -13.76 8.45 -9.33
N GLN A 32 -14.68 7.48 -9.24
CA GLN A 32 -14.78 6.58 -8.09
C GLN A 32 -13.57 5.64 -8.06
N ILE A 33 -12.87 5.60 -6.93
CA ILE A 33 -11.69 4.75 -6.72
C ILE A 33 -11.96 3.59 -5.76
N GLY A 34 -13.11 3.60 -5.07
CA GLY A 34 -13.52 2.50 -4.22
C GLY A 34 -14.64 2.87 -3.26
N TYR A 35 -14.75 2.07 -2.20
CA TYR A 35 -15.71 2.24 -1.11
C TYR A 35 -15.01 2.14 0.23
N ILE A 36 -15.53 2.85 1.23
CA ILE A 36 -15.15 2.65 2.62
C ILE A 36 -15.73 1.30 3.09
N PRO A 37 -14.98 0.48 3.87
CA PRO A 37 -15.51 -0.75 4.42
C PRO A 37 -16.75 -0.48 5.30
N ALA A 38 -17.72 -1.40 5.28
CA ALA A 38 -19.04 -1.20 5.88
C ALA A 38 -18.97 -0.86 7.39
N ASP A 39 -18.07 -1.51 8.15
CA ASP A 39 -17.85 -1.24 9.57
C ASP A 39 -17.50 0.22 9.84
N TYR A 40 -16.64 0.81 9.01
CA TYR A 40 -16.25 2.20 9.12
C TYR A 40 -17.31 3.15 8.57
N ALA A 41 -18.03 2.75 7.52
CA ALA A 41 -19.05 3.59 6.88
C ALA A 41 -20.18 3.99 7.84
N GLN A 42 -20.56 3.08 8.74
CA GLN A 42 -21.55 3.36 9.79
C GLN A 42 -21.11 4.49 10.72
N TRP A 43 -19.84 4.52 11.11
CA TRP A 43 -19.28 5.53 12.02
C TRP A 43 -18.95 6.84 11.29
N LEU A 44 -18.27 6.76 10.13
CA LEU A 44 -17.86 7.91 9.31
C LEU A 44 -19.03 8.76 8.82
N GLY A 45 -20.18 8.14 8.60
CA GLY A 45 -21.31 8.83 8.02
C GLY A 45 -21.71 10.10 8.78
N GLY A 46 -21.68 10.08 10.12
CA GLY A 46 -22.03 11.25 10.94
C GLY A 46 -21.05 12.42 10.83
N GLN A 47 -19.84 12.16 10.32
CA GLN A 47 -18.73 13.12 10.31
C GLN A 47 -18.35 13.59 8.90
N LEU A 48 -19.09 13.16 7.87
CA LEU A 48 -18.77 13.48 6.46
C LEU A 48 -18.67 14.97 6.12
N GLN A 49 -19.32 15.85 6.89
CA GLN A 49 -19.24 17.30 6.68
C GLN A 49 -17.85 17.85 7.07
N THR A 50 -17.29 17.31 8.17
CA THR A 50 -16.04 17.77 8.76
C THR A 50 -14.86 16.94 8.28
N VAL A 51 -15.08 15.71 7.81
CA VAL A 51 -14.00 14.85 7.35
C VAL A 51 -13.27 15.48 6.16
N ARG A 52 -11.94 15.43 6.19
CA ARG A 52 -11.10 15.74 5.04
C ARG A 52 -10.22 14.54 4.75
N ALA A 53 -10.01 14.25 3.47
CA ALA A 53 -9.36 13.02 3.06
C ALA A 53 -8.38 13.27 1.90
N ILE A 54 -7.25 12.58 1.93
CA ILE A 54 -6.27 12.54 0.83
C ILE A 54 -5.93 11.09 0.47
N PHE A 55 -5.58 10.89 -0.79
CA PHE A 55 -5.04 9.62 -1.26
C PHE A 55 -3.61 9.44 -0.75
N GLN A 56 -3.30 8.26 -0.20
CA GLN A 56 -1.95 7.93 0.27
C GLN A 56 -1.22 7.07 -0.76
N SER A 57 -1.77 5.88 -1.06
CA SER A 57 -1.14 4.89 -1.93
C SER A 57 -2.18 3.94 -2.51
N ALA A 58 -1.84 3.34 -3.65
CA ALA A 58 -2.55 2.17 -4.17
C ALA A 58 -1.86 0.92 -3.64
N GLU A 59 -2.53 0.21 -2.74
CA GLU A 59 -2.09 -1.06 -2.17
C GLU A 59 -2.65 -2.23 -2.98
N THR A 60 -2.08 -3.43 -2.80
CA THR A 60 -2.57 -4.66 -3.45
C THR A 60 -4.03 -4.97 -3.10
N TRP A 61 -4.50 -4.54 -1.92
CA TRP A 61 -5.85 -4.78 -1.41
C TRP A 61 -6.82 -3.60 -1.65
N GLY A 62 -6.35 -2.45 -2.15
CA GLY A 62 -7.20 -1.30 -2.40
C GLY A 62 -6.49 0.05 -2.25
N ALA A 63 -7.27 1.14 -2.23
CA ALA A 63 -6.73 2.48 -2.01
C ALA A 63 -6.57 2.77 -0.51
N ALA A 64 -5.35 3.11 -0.09
CA ALA A 64 -5.11 3.68 1.21
C ALA A 64 -5.37 5.20 1.17
N ILE A 65 -6.21 5.69 2.08
CA ILE A 65 -6.52 7.11 2.23
C ILE A 65 -6.28 7.55 3.67
N ARG A 66 -5.89 8.80 3.88
CA ARG A 66 -5.80 9.40 5.21
C ARG A 66 -6.96 10.34 5.41
N VAL A 67 -7.47 10.37 6.63
CA VAL A 67 -8.60 11.21 7.02
C VAL A 67 -8.32 11.98 8.30
N THR A 68 -8.82 13.20 8.36
CA THR A 68 -8.93 14.03 9.57
C THR A 68 -10.41 14.26 9.85
N PHE A 69 -10.77 14.33 11.13
CA PHE A 69 -12.18 14.44 11.55
C PHE A 69 -12.55 15.81 12.13
N ASP A 70 -11.54 16.64 12.37
CA ASP A 70 -11.62 17.98 12.92
C ASP A 70 -11.70 19.08 11.83
N GLY A 71 -11.56 18.70 10.55
CA GLY A 71 -11.64 19.61 9.41
C GLY A 71 -10.29 20.17 8.95
N SER A 72 -9.21 19.89 9.67
CA SER A 72 -7.85 20.22 9.21
C SER A 72 -7.46 19.45 7.96
N GLU A 73 -6.53 19.99 7.18
CA GLU A 73 -6.02 19.30 6.00
C GLU A 73 -5.13 18.11 6.41
N PRO A 74 -5.46 16.87 5.98
CA PRO A 74 -4.60 15.72 6.23
C PRO A 74 -3.31 15.87 5.43
N VAL A 75 -2.19 15.50 6.05
CA VAL A 75 -0.86 15.51 5.41
C VAL A 75 -0.36 14.09 5.20
N LEU A 76 0.41 13.89 4.14
CA LEU A 76 1.12 12.62 3.95
C LEU A 76 2.19 12.47 5.05
N PRO A 77 2.34 11.27 5.63
CA PRO A 77 3.49 10.99 6.46
C PRO A 77 4.74 11.08 5.58
N VAL A 78 5.86 11.51 6.17
CA VAL A 78 7.16 11.40 5.51
C VAL A 78 7.38 9.91 5.24
N GLU A 79 7.40 9.52 3.97
CA GLU A 79 7.71 8.14 3.58
C GLU A 79 9.07 7.79 4.16
N LYS A 80 9.07 6.93 5.20
CA LYS A 80 10.27 6.19 5.56
C LYS A 80 10.50 5.27 4.37
N PRO A 81 11.68 5.30 3.72
CA PRO A 81 11.96 4.42 2.59
C PRO A 81 11.53 3.02 2.99
N ALA A 82 10.60 2.43 2.24
CA ALA A 82 10.21 1.06 2.47
C ALA A 82 11.51 0.26 2.48
N GLU A 83 11.87 -0.27 3.64
CA GLU A 83 12.99 -1.19 3.75
C GLU A 83 12.58 -2.32 2.81
N ARG A 84 13.20 -2.34 1.63
CA ARG A 84 12.99 -3.38 0.64
C ARG A 84 13.15 -4.65 1.44
N GLN A 85 12.06 -5.40 1.61
CA GLN A 85 12.14 -6.70 2.27
C GLN A 85 13.16 -7.46 1.43
N VAL A 86 14.38 -7.55 1.94
CA VAL A 86 15.34 -8.53 1.45
C VAL A 86 14.59 -9.85 1.61
N PRO A 87 14.37 -10.62 0.53
CA PRO A 87 13.84 -11.96 0.71
C PRO A 87 14.68 -12.62 1.80
N ALA A 88 14.01 -13.27 2.76
CA ALA A 88 14.71 -13.98 3.82
C ALA A 88 15.80 -14.83 3.17
N PRO A 89 17.05 -14.86 3.69
CA PRO A 89 18.06 -15.74 3.16
C PRO A 89 17.48 -17.16 3.15
N ASP A 90 17.55 -17.83 2.01
CA ASP A 90 17.09 -19.20 1.86
C ASP A 90 17.65 -20.05 3.02
N PRO A 91 16.82 -20.83 3.74
CA PRO A 91 17.28 -21.66 4.86
C PRO A 91 18.29 -22.72 4.41
N ASP A 92 18.30 -23.03 3.12
CA ASP A 92 19.27 -23.83 2.39
C ASP A 92 20.39 -22.93 1.82
N GLY A 93 21.16 -22.32 2.72
CA GLY A 93 22.36 -21.56 2.40
C GLY A 93 23.44 -22.41 1.71
N TYR A 94 23.29 -22.62 0.40
CA TYR A 94 24.38 -22.88 -0.52
C TYR A 94 24.51 -21.66 -1.43
N GLY A 95 25.19 -20.64 -0.91
CA GLY A 95 25.82 -19.65 -1.77
C GLY A 95 26.80 -20.38 -2.68
N ASP A 96 26.68 -20.16 -3.97
CA ASP A 96 27.46 -20.76 -5.06
C ASP A 96 28.94 -20.29 -5.07
N ASP A 97 29.60 -20.24 -3.90
CA ASP A 97 30.94 -19.64 -3.73
C ASP A 97 31.91 -20.54 -2.94
N ASP A 98 31.73 -21.88 -2.99
CA ASP A 98 32.71 -22.84 -2.44
C ASP A 98 33.10 -23.91 -3.47
N TRP A 99 33.30 -23.51 -4.72
CA TRP A 99 34.15 -24.29 -5.62
C TRP A 99 35.59 -23.93 -5.32
N LEU A 100 36.23 -24.69 -4.40
CA LEU A 100 37.68 -24.68 -4.26
C LEU A 100 38.29 -24.78 -5.66
N PRO A 101 39.29 -23.95 -6.04
CA PRO A 101 40.05 -24.24 -7.24
C PRO A 101 40.64 -25.63 -7.02
N ARG A 102 40.22 -26.61 -7.84
CA ARG A 102 40.94 -27.88 -7.90
C ARG A 102 42.38 -27.53 -8.19
N GLU A 103 43.27 -27.87 -7.26
CA GLU A 103 44.70 -27.80 -7.49
C GLU A 103 44.98 -28.47 -8.84
N PRO A 104 45.73 -27.85 -9.76
CA PRO A 104 46.14 -28.55 -10.96
C PRO A 104 47.01 -29.74 -10.50
N GLU A 105 46.56 -30.95 -10.80
CA GLU A 105 47.40 -32.13 -10.70
C GLU A 105 48.52 -31.97 -11.76
N ASP A 106 49.65 -31.41 -11.34
CA ASP A 106 50.87 -31.37 -12.16
C ASP A 106 51.42 -32.80 -12.30
N ASP A 107 51.17 -33.40 -13.46
CA ASP A 107 51.84 -34.62 -13.92
C ASP A 107 53.32 -34.30 -14.19
N PHE A 108 54.22 -34.84 -13.36
CA PHE A 108 55.63 -35.00 -13.72
C PHE A 108 56.09 -36.40 -13.31
N GLY A 109 56.23 -37.27 -14.32
CA GLY A 109 56.90 -38.55 -14.18
C GLY A 109 58.43 -38.41 -14.02
N GLY A 110 59.01 -39.40 -13.32
CA GLY A 110 60.35 -39.93 -13.59
C GLY A 110 61.53 -39.30 -12.84
N ILE A 111 62.09 -40.07 -11.90
CA ILE A 111 63.49 -40.51 -11.87
C ILE A 111 63.60 -41.80 -11.07
#